data_AF-A0A653TYI3-F1
#
_entry.id   AF-A0A653TYI3-F1
#
_cell.length_a   1.000
_cell.length_b   1.000
_cell.length_c   1.000
_cell.angle_alpha   90.00
_cell.angle_beta   90.00
_cell.angle_gamma   90.00
#
_symmetry.space_group_name_H-M   'P 1'
#
loop_
_entity.id
_entity.type
_entity.pdbx_description
1 polymer ?
#
loop_
_entity_poly.entity_id
_entity_poly.type
_entity_poly.pdbx_seq_one_letter_code
_entity_poly.pdbx_strand_id
1 'polypeptide(L)'
;MKPKNILGVPQHFKGSFHDTESFVEVRNSKELDLKYDALKQRFFSINHWRKYCNESSADFKLCNSSGIIVDRLPQIGDYIRIDIPGPGGKEGRSYDWVQIVMIDTNIPDRIMIQCRPSKDPVKENSRKIAHFYSNAATSTFVISKQGNILKAGIYGRNEYPNLKSGYLNCIRNIAIAIGGMLGFSKIQWKCLTDGLTDFKMNFIQNTDF
;
A
#
# COMPACT_ATOMS: atom_id res chain seq x y z
N MET A 1 17.07 9.88 -11.02
CA MET A 1 16.35 10.61 -9.95
C MET A 1 16.89 10.17 -8.59
N LYS A 2 16.79 11.00 -7.55
CA LYS A 2 17.09 10.63 -6.16
C LYS A 2 15.79 10.45 -5.37
N PRO A 3 15.73 9.55 -4.37
CA PRO A 3 14.55 9.39 -3.54
C PRO A 3 14.31 10.65 -2.72
N LYS A 4 13.03 11.03 -2.56
CA LYS A 4 12.65 12.12 -1.66
C LYS A 4 13.03 11.78 -0.22
N ASN A 5 13.56 12.76 0.50
CA ASN A 5 13.79 12.65 1.93
C ASN A 5 12.52 13.09 2.67
N ILE A 6 11.85 12.14 3.32
CA ILE A 6 10.56 12.35 3.99
C ILE A 6 10.72 11.86 5.41
N LEU A 7 10.40 12.71 6.38
CA LEU A 7 10.54 12.39 7.79
C LEU A 7 9.78 11.10 8.14
N GLY A 8 10.47 10.11 8.68
CA GLY A 8 9.91 8.80 9.05
C GLY A 8 9.97 7.73 7.96
N VAL A 9 10.19 8.12 6.69
CA VAL A 9 10.46 7.16 5.61
C VAL A 9 11.92 6.70 5.69
N PRO A 10 12.21 5.39 5.65
CA PRO A 10 13.58 4.88 5.71
C PRO A 10 14.48 5.45 4.60
N GLN A 11 15.76 5.61 4.92
CA GLN A 11 16.74 6.00 3.92
C GLN A 11 16.90 4.90 2.86
N HIS A 12 17.17 5.35 1.63
CA HIS A 12 17.53 4.46 0.56
C HIS A 12 19.05 4.26 0.52
N PHE A 13 19.48 3.01 0.54
CA PHE A 13 20.88 2.62 0.45
C PHE A 13 21.19 1.90 -0.85
N LYS A 14 20.30 1.01 -1.30
CA LYS A 14 20.61 0.08 -2.39
C LYS A 14 19.32 -0.47 -3.02
N GLY A 15 19.29 -0.81 -4.31
CA GLY A 15 18.13 -1.43 -4.97
C GLY A 15 17.26 -0.41 -5.68
N SER A 16 16.01 -0.73 -6.03
CA SER A 16 15.08 0.27 -6.55
C SER A 16 14.40 1.06 -5.43
N PHE A 17 13.77 2.16 -5.84
CA PHE A 17 12.90 2.97 -5.01
C PHE A 17 11.80 3.57 -5.89
N HIS A 18 10.70 3.99 -5.27
CA HIS A 18 9.72 4.84 -5.91
C HIS A 18 9.14 5.84 -4.90
N ASP A 19 8.71 6.99 -5.44
CA ASP A 19 7.95 8.00 -4.72
C ASP A 19 6.67 8.23 -5.50
N THR A 20 5.55 7.70 -5.00
CA THR A 20 4.24 7.81 -5.65
C THR A 20 3.35 8.67 -4.77
N GLU A 21 2.82 9.75 -5.32
CA GLU A 21 2.05 10.74 -4.55
C GLU A 21 0.86 11.24 -5.36
N SER A 22 -0.22 11.53 -4.65
CA SER A 22 -1.40 12.22 -5.17
C SER A 22 -1.79 13.33 -4.20
N PHE A 23 -2.32 14.42 -4.76
CA PHE A 23 -2.62 15.65 -4.04
C PHE A 23 -3.99 16.15 -4.47
N VAL A 24 -4.72 16.75 -3.54
CA VAL A 24 -5.94 17.49 -3.84
C VAL A 24 -5.99 18.76 -3.02
N GLU A 25 -6.26 19.86 -3.70
CA GLU A 25 -6.47 21.16 -3.08
C GLU A 25 -7.94 21.32 -2.69
N VAL A 26 -8.19 21.72 -1.45
CA VAL A 26 -9.53 21.93 -0.90
C VAL A 26 -9.67 23.40 -0.51
N ARG A 27 -10.41 24.17 -1.31
CA ARG A 27 -10.54 25.63 -1.13
C ARG A 27 -11.34 26.02 0.11
N ASN A 28 -12.29 25.18 0.53
CA ASN A 28 -13.15 25.44 1.67
C ASN A 28 -12.55 24.81 2.94
N SER A 29 -12.25 25.64 3.95
CA SER A 29 -11.63 25.18 5.21
C SER A 29 -12.51 24.22 6.01
N LYS A 30 -13.84 24.40 6.02
CA LYS A 30 -14.76 23.46 6.69
C LYS A 30 -14.79 22.10 5.98
N GLU A 31 -14.68 22.10 4.65
CA GLU A 31 -14.63 20.88 3.85
C GLU A 31 -13.30 20.15 3.97
N LEU A 32 -12.20 20.88 4.20
CA LEU A 32 -10.86 20.34 4.34
C LEU A 32 -10.76 19.33 5.49
N ASP A 33 -11.26 19.67 6.67
CA ASP A 33 -11.21 18.79 7.84
C ASP A 33 -12.07 17.54 7.64
N LEU A 34 -13.28 17.70 7.08
CA LEU A 34 -14.17 16.57 6.74
C LEU A 34 -13.52 15.61 5.73
N LYS A 35 -12.88 16.15 4.68
CA LYS A 35 -12.16 15.34 3.69
C LYS A 35 -10.93 14.68 4.29
N TYR A 36 -10.24 15.33 5.23
CA TYR A 36 -9.13 14.71 5.93
C TYR A 36 -9.57 13.56 6.83
N ASP A 37 -10.71 13.69 7.53
CA ASP A 37 -11.31 12.60 8.30
C ASP A 37 -11.71 11.43 7.39
N ALA A 38 -12.32 11.70 6.23
CA ALA A 38 -12.60 10.69 5.23
C ALA A 38 -11.31 10.01 4.72
N LEU A 39 -10.25 10.78 4.47
CA LEU A 39 -8.96 10.24 4.05
C LEU A 39 -8.38 9.29 5.10
N LYS A 40 -8.43 9.65 6.39
CA LYS A 40 -7.99 8.78 7.50
C LYS A 40 -8.77 7.47 7.53
N GLN A 41 -10.10 7.54 7.41
CA GLN A 41 -10.94 6.34 7.38
C GLN A 41 -10.62 5.42 6.20
N ARG A 42 -10.49 5.98 4.99
CA ARG A 42 -10.09 5.24 3.78
C ARG A 42 -8.71 4.61 3.93
N PHE A 43 -7.77 5.37 4.49
CA PHE A 43 -6.39 4.94 4.69
C PHE A 43 -6.29 3.73 5.63
N PHE A 44 -6.99 3.75 6.77
CA PHE A 44 -6.99 2.62 7.70
C PHE A 44 -7.83 1.42 7.23
N SER A 45 -8.74 1.62 6.28
CA SER A 45 -9.59 0.56 5.72
C SER A 45 -8.85 -0.31 4.69
N ILE A 46 -7.76 -0.97 5.09
CA ILE A 46 -6.88 -1.78 4.21
C ILE A 46 -7.69 -2.83 3.42
N ASN A 47 -8.67 -3.48 4.06
CA ASN A 47 -9.56 -4.46 3.43
C ASN A 47 -10.36 -3.91 2.22
N HIS A 48 -10.47 -2.58 2.14
CA HIS A 48 -11.25 -1.84 1.15
C HIS A 48 -10.39 -1.06 0.14
N TRP A 49 -9.05 -1.12 0.23
CA TRP A 49 -8.17 -0.35 -0.67
C TRP A 49 -8.46 -0.58 -2.16
N ARG A 50 -8.79 -1.82 -2.55
CA ARG A 50 -9.18 -2.11 -3.94
C ARG A 50 -10.41 -1.34 -4.41
N LYS A 51 -11.38 -1.05 -3.53
CA LYS A 51 -12.59 -0.29 -3.88
C LYS A 51 -12.28 1.17 -4.25
N TYR A 52 -11.18 1.72 -3.73
CA TYR A 52 -10.75 3.07 -4.07
C TYR A 52 -9.94 3.11 -5.37
N CYS A 53 -9.51 1.96 -5.89
CA CYS A 53 -8.67 1.87 -7.07
C CYS A 53 -9.19 0.77 -7.99
N ASN A 54 -10.26 1.07 -8.73
CA ASN A 54 -10.95 0.11 -9.60
C ASN A 54 -10.07 -0.40 -10.75
N GLU A 55 -9.04 0.36 -11.14
CA GLU A 55 -8.05 -0.03 -12.14
C GLU A 55 -6.95 -0.94 -11.58
N SER A 56 -6.82 -1.04 -10.24
CA SER A 56 -5.89 -1.97 -9.61
C SER A 56 -6.39 -3.39 -9.77
N SER A 57 -5.49 -4.24 -10.25
CA SER A 57 -5.70 -5.68 -10.24
C SER A 57 -5.41 -6.25 -8.85
N ALA A 58 -4.61 -5.55 -8.02
CA ALA A 58 -4.25 -6.00 -6.69
C ALA A 58 -5.41 -5.84 -5.68
N ASP A 59 -5.58 -6.86 -4.81
CA ASP A 59 -6.45 -6.80 -3.63
C ASP A 59 -5.62 -6.91 -2.34
N PHE A 60 -6.07 -6.22 -1.30
CA PHE A 60 -5.39 -6.11 -0.01
C PHE A 60 -6.32 -6.59 1.09
N LYS A 61 -5.78 -7.38 2.03
CA LYS A 61 -6.49 -7.80 3.24
C LYS A 61 -5.60 -7.63 4.46
N LEU A 62 -6.15 -7.00 5.51
CA LEU A 62 -5.53 -6.93 6.82
C LEU A 62 -5.72 -8.27 7.53
N CYS A 63 -4.62 -8.82 8.02
CA CYS A 63 -4.57 -10.08 8.74
C CYS A 63 -3.90 -9.87 10.09
N ASN A 64 -4.31 -10.62 11.11
CA ASN A 64 -3.57 -10.68 12.37
C ASN A 64 -2.25 -11.48 12.22
N SER A 65 -1.51 -11.65 13.32
CA SER A 65 -0.23 -12.38 13.35
C SER A 65 -0.33 -13.86 12.96
N SER A 66 -1.54 -14.45 12.99
CA SER A 66 -1.81 -15.83 12.55
C SER A 66 -2.29 -15.91 11.09
N GLY A 67 -2.33 -14.80 10.37
CA GLY A 67 -2.80 -14.76 8.97
C GLY A 67 -4.31 -14.74 8.80
N ILE A 68 -5.09 -14.61 9.88
CA ILE A 68 -6.55 -14.55 9.84
C ILE A 68 -6.96 -13.13 9.45
N ILE A 69 -7.86 -13.00 8.46
CA ILE A 69 -8.40 -11.70 8.04
C ILE A 69 -9.19 -11.09 9.21
N VAL A 70 -8.93 -9.81 9.50
CA VAL A 70 -9.58 -9.07 10.57
C VAL A 70 -10.15 -7.75 10.05
N ASP A 71 -11.26 -7.31 10.65
CA ASP A 71 -11.90 -6.03 10.33
C ASP A 71 -11.84 -5.10 11.56
N ARG A 72 -10.68 -4.49 11.74
CA ARG A 72 -10.36 -3.51 12.80
C ARG A 72 -9.26 -2.57 12.32
N LEU A 73 -8.93 -1.55 13.11
CA LEU A 73 -7.75 -0.73 12.83
C LEU A 73 -6.47 -1.58 12.80
N PRO A 74 -5.53 -1.29 11.87
CA PRO A 74 -4.26 -1.99 11.81
C PRO A 74 -3.43 -1.75 13.06
N GLN A 75 -2.69 -2.77 13.47
CA GLN A 75 -1.78 -2.75 14.60
C GLN A 75 -0.36 -3.12 14.15
N ILE A 76 0.65 -2.65 14.88
CA ILE A 76 2.03 -3.12 14.67
C ILE A 76 2.06 -4.64 14.92
N GLY A 77 2.65 -5.38 13.99
CA GLY A 77 2.70 -6.84 14.01
C GLY A 77 1.65 -7.52 13.14
N ASP A 78 0.59 -6.81 12.74
CA ASP A 78 -0.38 -7.30 11.75
C ASP A 78 0.29 -7.48 10.37
N TYR A 79 -0.36 -8.27 9.53
CA TYR A 79 0.06 -8.58 8.18
C TYR A 79 -0.90 -7.97 7.16
N ILE A 80 -0.38 -7.59 5.99
CA ILE A 80 -1.19 -7.29 4.82
C ILE A 80 -0.92 -8.38 3.79
N ARG A 81 -1.98 -9.11 3.44
CA ARG A 81 -1.99 -10.06 2.33
C ARG A 81 -2.28 -9.30 1.04
N ILE A 82 -1.45 -9.50 0.04
CA ILE A 82 -1.55 -8.85 -1.27
C ILE A 82 -1.81 -9.93 -2.32
N ASP A 83 -2.95 -9.85 -2.97
CA ASP A 83 -3.31 -10.69 -4.11
C ASP A 83 -3.04 -9.91 -5.39
N ILE A 84 -1.95 -10.24 -6.08
CA ILE A 84 -1.59 -9.65 -7.37
C ILE A 84 -1.96 -10.64 -8.48
N PRO A 85 -2.91 -10.31 -9.38
CA PRO A 85 -3.26 -11.20 -10.46
C PRO A 85 -2.09 -11.40 -11.45
N GLY A 86 -1.63 -12.64 -11.57
CA GLY A 86 -0.66 -13.05 -12.60
C GLY A 86 -1.29 -13.86 -13.74
N PRO A 87 -0.55 -14.12 -14.83
CA PRO A 87 -0.98 -15.08 -15.85
C PRO A 87 -1.04 -16.50 -15.26
N GLY A 88 -2.15 -17.23 -15.43
CA GLY A 88 -2.30 -18.62 -14.99
C GLY A 88 -3.48 -18.97 -14.07
N GLY A 89 -4.47 -18.09 -13.85
CA GLY A 89 -5.66 -18.40 -13.04
C GLY A 89 -5.39 -18.55 -11.53
N LYS A 90 -6.44 -18.73 -10.71
CA LYS A 90 -6.38 -18.68 -9.22
C LYS A 90 -5.78 -19.93 -8.56
N GLU A 91 -5.70 -21.05 -9.26
CA GLU A 91 -5.26 -22.33 -8.68
C GLU A 91 -3.76 -22.33 -8.40
N GLY A 92 -3.37 -22.73 -7.18
CA GLY A 92 -1.97 -22.84 -6.76
C GLY A 92 -1.25 -21.51 -6.47
N ARG A 93 -1.95 -20.36 -6.45
CA ARG A 93 -1.32 -19.07 -6.17
C ARG A 93 -0.93 -18.90 -4.70
N SER A 94 0.32 -18.50 -4.50
CA SER A 94 0.82 -17.97 -3.24
C SER A 94 0.66 -16.45 -3.21
N TYR A 95 0.11 -15.92 -2.12
CA TYR A 95 0.00 -14.48 -1.90
C TYR A 95 1.35 -13.84 -1.56
N ASP A 96 1.45 -12.54 -1.85
CA ASP A 96 2.51 -11.71 -1.30
C ASP A 96 2.11 -11.20 0.09
N TRP A 97 3.08 -11.14 1.01
CA TRP A 97 2.87 -10.78 2.40
C TRP A 97 3.83 -9.69 2.84
N VAL A 98 3.28 -8.69 3.51
CA VAL A 98 4.05 -7.69 4.24
C VAL A 98 3.57 -7.63 5.69
N GLN A 99 4.47 -7.32 6.62
CA GLN A 99 4.12 -7.07 8.02
C GLN A 99 4.17 -5.58 8.30
N ILE A 100 3.20 -5.07 9.06
CA ILE A 100 3.19 -3.71 9.59
C ILE A 100 4.20 -3.62 10.72
N VAL A 101 5.27 -2.86 10.50
CA VAL A 101 6.37 -2.71 11.46
C VAL A 101 6.33 -1.39 12.21
N MET A 102 5.53 -0.42 11.75
CA MET A 102 5.38 0.88 12.38
C MET A 102 4.04 1.50 11.98
N ILE A 103 3.40 2.17 12.93
CA ILE A 103 2.29 3.10 12.70
C ILE A 103 2.64 4.38 13.46
N ASP A 104 2.68 5.52 12.78
CA ASP A 104 2.94 6.82 13.38
C ASP A 104 1.73 7.74 13.16
N THR A 105 1.13 8.15 14.28
CA THR A 105 0.01 9.09 14.36
C THR A 105 0.34 10.27 15.29
N ASN A 106 1.59 10.37 15.74
CA ASN A 106 1.99 11.36 16.75
C ASN A 106 2.25 12.73 16.13
N ILE A 107 2.47 12.80 14.82
CA ILE A 107 2.66 14.06 14.11
C ILE A 107 1.30 14.60 13.69
N PRO A 108 0.90 15.80 14.15
CA PRO A 108 -0.35 16.42 13.75
C PRO A 108 -0.50 16.46 12.24
N ASP A 109 -1.72 16.22 11.76
CA ASP A 109 -2.07 16.25 10.35
C ASP A 109 -1.24 15.30 9.46
N ARG A 110 -0.64 14.25 10.04
CA ARG A 110 0.09 13.21 9.31
C ARG A 110 -0.10 11.84 9.94
N ILE A 111 -0.39 10.86 9.10
CA ILE A 111 -0.45 9.45 9.50
C ILE A 111 0.46 8.64 8.60
N MET A 112 1.20 7.69 9.18
CA MET A 112 2.09 6.81 8.47
C MET A 112 1.92 5.36 8.89
N ILE A 113 1.96 4.45 7.92
CA ILE A 113 2.06 3.00 8.12
C ILE A 113 3.29 2.53 7.34
N GLN A 114 4.21 1.85 8.01
CA GLN A 114 5.37 1.24 7.37
C GLN A 114 5.26 -0.27 7.38
N CYS A 115 5.47 -0.87 6.21
CA CYS A 115 5.43 -2.31 6.01
C CYS A 115 6.78 -2.84 5.51
N ARG A 116 7.06 -4.12 5.81
CA ARG A 116 8.20 -4.87 5.27
C ARG A 116 7.75 -6.19 4.67
N PRO A 117 8.33 -6.63 3.54
CA PRO A 117 8.17 -8.00 3.04
C PRO A 117 8.40 -9.04 4.11
N SER A 118 7.47 -9.97 4.26
CA SER A 118 7.51 -10.95 5.35
C SER A 118 7.26 -12.37 4.85
N LYS A 119 7.37 -13.32 5.77
CA LYS A 119 6.92 -14.70 5.55
C LYS A 119 5.39 -14.76 5.53
N ASP A 120 4.87 -15.84 4.98
CA ASP A 120 3.47 -16.21 5.12
C ASP A 120 3.18 -16.58 6.59
N PRO A 121 2.33 -15.81 7.31
CA PRO A 121 2.04 -16.07 8.73
C PRO A 121 1.31 -17.39 8.97
N VAL A 122 0.65 -17.96 7.95
CA VAL A 122 -0.06 -19.25 8.07
C VAL A 122 0.91 -20.43 8.05
N LYS A 123 2.13 -20.25 7.54
CA LYS A 123 3.14 -21.31 7.46
C LYS A 123 4.08 -21.23 8.66
N GLU A 124 3.69 -21.85 9.76
CA GLU A 124 4.33 -21.74 11.09
C GLU A 124 5.86 -21.96 11.10
N ASN A 125 6.41 -22.75 10.16
CA ASN A 125 7.85 -23.07 10.09
C ASN A 125 8.59 -22.49 8.89
N SER A 126 7.92 -21.70 8.04
CA SER A 126 8.57 -21.11 6.87
C SER A 126 9.39 -19.87 7.26
N ARG A 127 10.70 -19.90 7.00
CA ARG A 127 11.56 -18.69 7.01
C ARG A 127 11.60 -17.98 5.65
N LYS A 128 10.90 -18.52 4.65
CA LYS A 128 10.90 -17.98 3.30
C LYS A 128 10.03 -16.73 3.25
N ILE A 129 10.62 -15.62 2.82
CA ILE A 129 9.89 -14.38 2.51
C ILE A 129 8.93 -14.69 1.36
N ALA A 130 7.63 -14.56 1.64
CA ALA A 130 6.54 -14.76 0.70
C ALA A 130 6.22 -13.41 0.06
N HIS A 131 7.20 -12.86 -0.64
CA HIS A 131 7.11 -11.57 -1.30
C HIS A 131 8.15 -11.49 -2.41
N PHE A 132 7.81 -10.78 -3.49
CA PHE A 132 8.67 -10.59 -4.65
C PHE A 132 9.94 -9.76 -4.36
N TYR A 133 9.86 -8.82 -3.44
CA TYR A 133 11.02 -8.14 -2.85
C TYR A 133 11.52 -8.80 -1.56
N SER A 134 12.82 -8.60 -1.26
CA SER A 134 13.47 -9.09 -0.05
C SER A 134 13.02 -8.32 1.21
N ASN A 135 13.24 -8.90 2.39
CA ASN A 135 12.92 -8.26 3.70
C ASN A 135 13.68 -6.93 3.95
N ALA A 136 14.71 -6.60 3.18
CA ALA A 136 15.38 -5.30 3.28
C ALA A 136 14.53 -4.14 2.73
N ALA A 137 13.53 -4.44 1.90
CA ALA A 137 12.67 -3.42 1.33
C ALA A 137 11.65 -2.90 2.34
N THR A 138 11.22 -1.66 2.16
CA THR A 138 10.16 -1.05 2.96
C THR A 138 9.16 -0.34 2.06
N SER A 139 7.87 -0.46 2.40
CA SER A 139 6.80 0.35 1.80
C SER A 139 6.22 1.23 2.90
N THR A 140 6.32 2.55 2.70
CA THR A 140 5.81 3.52 3.68
C THR A 140 4.65 4.29 3.08
N PHE A 141 3.47 4.09 3.65
CA PHE A 141 2.22 4.74 3.28
C PHE A 141 2.02 5.95 4.17
N VAL A 142 1.75 7.11 3.59
CA VAL A 142 1.60 8.37 4.32
C VAL A 142 0.39 9.13 3.80
N ILE A 143 -0.44 9.64 4.70
CA ILE A 143 -1.41 10.68 4.38
C ILE A 143 -1.09 11.93 5.20
N SER A 144 -1.33 13.10 4.63
CA SER A 144 -1.13 14.37 5.33
C SER A 144 -2.07 15.47 4.88
N LYS A 145 -2.33 16.42 5.79
CA LYS A 145 -2.97 17.71 5.51
C LYS A 145 -1.92 18.82 5.73
N GLN A 146 -1.73 19.68 4.74
CA GLN A 146 -0.81 20.83 4.84
C GLN A 146 -1.45 22.04 4.18
N GLY A 147 -1.73 23.08 4.96
CA GLY A 147 -2.50 24.23 4.48
C GLY A 147 -3.85 23.75 3.95
N ASN A 148 -4.15 24.02 2.68
CA ASN A 148 -5.36 23.59 1.99
C ASN A 148 -5.17 22.32 1.13
N ILE A 149 -4.05 21.61 1.28
CA ILE A 149 -3.71 20.43 0.47
C ILE A 149 -3.83 19.16 1.30
N LEU A 150 -4.57 18.19 0.77
CA LEU A 150 -4.54 16.81 1.22
C LEU A 150 -3.64 15.98 0.31
N LYS A 151 -2.87 15.08 0.91
CA LYS A 151 -1.88 14.26 0.21
C LYS A 151 -2.01 12.79 0.63
N ALA A 152 -1.89 11.89 -0.33
CA ALA A 152 -1.56 10.48 -0.09
C ALA A 152 -0.24 10.16 -0.81
N GLY A 153 0.64 9.41 -0.15
CA GLY A 153 1.95 9.05 -0.66
C GLY A 153 2.35 7.63 -0.29
N ILE A 154 3.03 6.94 -1.20
CA ILE A 154 3.58 5.60 -0.99
C ILE A 154 5.04 5.61 -1.45
N TYR A 155 5.92 5.26 -0.52
CA TYR A 155 7.36 5.36 -0.67
C TYR A 155 8.01 3.99 -0.53
N GLY A 156 8.45 3.43 -1.65
CA GLY A 156 9.23 2.22 -1.72
C GLY A 156 10.71 2.54 -1.53
N ARG A 157 11.40 1.80 -0.67
CA ARG A 157 12.84 1.92 -0.43
C ARG A 157 13.48 0.55 -0.38
N ASN A 158 14.72 0.49 -0.85
CA ASN A 158 15.58 -0.68 -0.75
C ASN A 158 15.00 -1.94 -1.42
N GLU A 159 14.30 -1.74 -2.53
CA GLU A 159 13.57 -2.77 -3.24
C GLU A 159 14.53 -3.67 -4.03
N TYR A 160 14.88 -4.80 -3.41
CA TYR A 160 15.68 -5.85 -4.03
C TYR A 160 14.81 -7.04 -4.41
N PRO A 161 14.92 -7.56 -5.65
CA PRO A 161 14.28 -8.82 -6.01
C PRO A 161 14.67 -9.94 -5.06
N ASN A 162 13.68 -10.69 -4.59
CA ASN A 162 13.87 -11.86 -3.74
C ASN A 162 14.20 -13.08 -4.59
N LEU A 163 15.50 -13.25 -4.91
CA LEU A 163 15.98 -14.30 -5.80
C LEU A 163 15.83 -15.74 -5.25
N LYS A 164 15.58 -15.88 -3.95
CA LYS A 164 15.37 -17.18 -3.28
C LYS A 164 13.90 -17.60 -3.24
N SER A 165 13.04 -16.81 -3.89
CA SER A 165 11.59 -16.97 -3.88
C SER A 165 11.15 -17.66 -5.18
N GLY A 166 10.19 -18.60 -5.08
CA GLY A 166 9.59 -19.21 -6.29
C GLY A 166 8.74 -18.21 -7.10
N TYR A 167 8.57 -17.00 -6.55
CA TYR A 167 7.73 -15.91 -7.05
C TYR A 167 8.42 -15.13 -8.19
N LEU A 168 9.74 -15.31 -8.37
CA LEU A 168 10.48 -14.73 -9.50
C LEU A 168 9.87 -15.08 -10.85
N ASN A 169 9.31 -16.28 -11.01
CA ASN A 169 8.69 -16.69 -12.26
C ASN A 169 7.46 -15.84 -12.59
N CYS A 170 6.66 -15.43 -11.60
CA CYS A 170 5.48 -14.59 -11.80
C CYS A 170 5.88 -13.15 -12.19
N ILE A 171 6.84 -12.57 -11.45
CA ILE A 171 7.40 -11.24 -11.77
C ILE A 171 8.05 -11.24 -13.14
N ARG A 172 8.84 -12.28 -13.48
CA ARG A 172 9.50 -12.39 -14.78
C ARG A 172 8.47 -12.42 -15.91
N ASN A 173 7.37 -13.15 -15.73
CA ASN A 173 6.29 -13.19 -16.71
C ASN A 173 5.57 -11.82 -16.83
N ILE A 174 5.34 -11.11 -15.72
CA ILE A 174 4.75 -9.76 -15.73
C ILE A 174 5.73 -8.72 -16.34
N ALA A 175 7.01 -8.81 -16.01
CA ALA A 175 8.06 -7.92 -16.51
C ALA A 175 8.30 -8.11 -18.01
N ILE A 176 8.22 -9.35 -18.51
CA ILE A 176 8.24 -9.67 -19.94
C ILE A 176 6.98 -9.15 -20.64
N ALA A 177 5.80 -9.25 -20.01
CA ALA A 177 4.54 -8.80 -20.59
C ALA A 177 4.37 -7.26 -20.64
N ILE A 178 4.97 -6.52 -19.69
CA ILE A 178 4.75 -5.07 -19.51
C ILE A 178 5.99 -4.21 -19.81
N GLY A 179 7.17 -4.82 -20.00
CA GLY A 179 8.39 -4.06 -20.31
C GLY A 179 9.02 -3.36 -19.08
N GLY A 180 8.99 -3.98 -17.90
CA GLY A 180 9.81 -3.58 -16.74
C GLY A 180 9.13 -3.63 -15.35
N MET A 181 9.85 -4.16 -14.35
CA MET A 181 9.41 -4.30 -12.95
C MET A 181 8.98 -2.98 -12.28
N LEU A 182 9.50 -1.84 -12.73
CA LEU A 182 9.26 -0.51 -12.13
C LEU A 182 7.89 0.10 -12.51
N GLY A 183 7.28 -0.36 -13.61
CA GLY A 183 6.03 0.20 -14.12
C GLY A 183 4.80 -0.31 -13.36
N PHE A 184 4.75 -1.63 -13.09
CA PHE A 184 3.56 -2.27 -12.56
C PHE A 184 3.24 -1.82 -11.12
N SER A 185 4.20 -1.88 -10.20
CA SER A 185 3.98 -1.44 -8.81
C SER A 185 3.63 0.04 -8.74
N LYS A 186 4.30 0.88 -9.52
CA LYS A 186 4.03 2.32 -9.56
C LYS A 186 2.62 2.64 -10.04
N ILE A 187 2.09 1.90 -11.02
CA ILE A 187 0.70 2.07 -11.50
C ILE A 187 -0.30 1.70 -10.40
N GLN A 188 -0.13 0.53 -9.75
CA GLN A 188 -1.00 0.10 -8.66
C GLN A 188 -0.99 1.14 -7.51
N TRP A 189 0.20 1.64 -7.14
CA TRP A 189 0.34 2.65 -6.10
C TRP A 189 -0.25 4.00 -6.49
N LYS A 190 -0.12 4.41 -7.76
CA LYS A 190 -0.66 5.70 -8.22
C LYS A 190 -2.18 5.67 -8.22
N CYS A 191 -2.77 4.59 -8.70
CA CYS A 191 -4.21 4.40 -8.65
C CYS A 191 -4.72 4.35 -7.19
N LEU A 192 -3.99 3.72 -6.26
CA LEU A 192 -4.35 3.77 -4.84
C LEU A 192 -4.26 5.19 -4.27
N THR A 193 -3.17 5.92 -4.48
CA THR A 193 -3.04 7.28 -3.95
C THR A 193 -4.08 8.23 -4.55
N ASP A 194 -4.38 8.10 -5.84
CA ASP A 194 -5.45 8.85 -6.50
C ASP A 194 -6.81 8.54 -5.87
N GLY A 195 -7.14 7.26 -5.78
CA GLY A 195 -8.38 6.76 -5.19
C GLY A 195 -8.61 7.20 -3.76
N LEU A 196 -7.57 7.17 -2.92
CA LEU A 196 -7.64 7.65 -1.54
C LEU A 196 -7.99 9.14 -1.49
N THR A 197 -7.43 9.94 -2.40
CA THR A 197 -7.67 11.39 -2.51
C THR A 197 -8.85 11.79 -3.38
N ASP A 198 -9.54 10.84 -4.02
CA ASP A 198 -10.69 11.13 -4.86
C ASP A 198 -11.96 11.30 -4.03
N PHE A 199 -12.30 12.56 -3.78
CA PHE A 199 -13.50 12.94 -3.04
C PHE A 199 -14.69 13.24 -3.96
N LYS A 200 -14.58 13.04 -5.28
CA LYS A 200 -15.65 13.37 -6.24
C LYS A 200 -16.82 12.39 -6.22
N MET A 201 -16.69 11.26 -5.52
CA MET A 201 -17.78 10.30 -5.32
C MET A 201 -17.97 10.02 -3.84
N ASN A 202 -18.95 10.73 -3.24
CA ASN A 202 -19.84 10.27 -2.15
C ASN A 202 -20.80 11.39 -1.69
N PHE A 203 -21.43 12.09 -2.63
CA PHE A 203 -22.73 12.70 -2.40
C PHE A 203 -23.73 12.05 -3.33
N ILE A 204 -24.03 10.76 -3.09
CA ILE A 204 -25.40 10.34 -3.30
C ILE A 204 -26.09 10.67 -1.98
N GLN A 205 -26.67 11.87 -1.94
CA GLN A 205 -27.88 12.06 -1.17
C GLN A 205 -28.86 10.98 -1.64
N ASN A 206 -29.14 10.02 -0.78
CA ASN A 206 -30.48 9.44 -0.76
C ASN A 206 -31.19 10.05 0.45
N THR A 207 -31.59 11.30 0.28
CA THR A 207 -32.96 11.68 0.59
C THR A 207 -33.87 10.86 -0.33
N ASP A 208 -34.72 10.02 0.25
CA ASP A 208 -36.17 9.97 -0.03
C ASP A 208 -36.78 8.62 0.41
N PHE A 209 -37.78 8.76 1.29
CA PHE A 209 -38.74 7.82 1.90
C PHE A 209 -38.28 6.91 3.04
#